data_AF-A0A1F2TNZ4-F1
#
_entry.id   AF-A0A1F2TNZ4-F1
#
_cell.length_a   1.000
_cell.length_b   1.000
_cell.length_c   1.000
_cell.angle_alpha   90.00
_cell.angle_beta   90.00
_cell.angle_gamma   90.00
#
_symmetry.space_group_name_H-M   'P 1'
#
loop_
_entity.id
_entity.type
_entity.pdbx_description
1 polymer ?
#
loop_
_entity_poly.entity_id
_entity_poly.type
_entity_poly.pdbx_seq_one_letter_code
_entity_poly.pdbx_strand_id
1 'polypeptide(L)'
;MIHGIHSGRKRVTPFLDVRDRTPAAITLLDFSRLDFPGRLNVCETCHISGTYGSVPAGALPSTQESINAAFAATVTPANAKASRLSNNPTDVVTSPFAAACVACHDSAVVQSHMKATGSATIKAARSSLVPGTEQCAFCHGPGKIVDVTVMHNK
;
A
#
# COMPACT_ATOMS: atom_id res chain seq x y z
N MET A 1 -1.50 -3.74 2.42
CA MET A 1 -2.70 -4.36 3.02
C MET A 1 -2.70 -4.27 4.55
N ILE A 2 -1.77 -4.94 5.26
CA ILE A 2 -1.77 -5.04 6.74
C ILE A 2 -1.82 -3.67 7.42
N HIS A 3 -0.96 -2.73 7.05
CA HIS A 3 -1.01 -1.37 7.58
C HIS A 3 -2.36 -0.68 7.35
N GLY A 4 -2.97 -0.86 6.17
CA GLY A 4 -4.24 -0.22 5.80
C GLY A 4 -5.43 -0.77 6.60
N ILE A 5 -5.44 -2.09 6.87
CA ILE A 5 -6.40 -2.73 7.76
C ILE A 5 -6.29 -2.11 9.16
N HIS A 6 -5.11 -2.19 9.77
CA HIS A 6 -4.91 -1.78 11.17
C HIS A 6 -5.01 -0.27 11.37
N SER A 7 -4.68 0.55 10.37
CA SER A 7 -4.90 1.99 10.43
C SER A 7 -6.38 2.34 10.62
N GLY A 8 -7.28 1.49 10.13
CA GLY A 8 -8.72 1.58 10.35
C GLY A 8 -9.26 3.01 10.26
N ARG A 9 -9.88 3.48 11.35
CA ARG A 9 -10.47 4.83 11.44
C ARG A 9 -9.50 6.01 11.34
N LYS A 10 -8.19 5.79 11.40
CA LYS A 10 -7.18 6.85 11.25
C LYS A 10 -6.94 7.24 9.80
N ARG A 11 -7.28 6.38 8.84
CA ARG A 11 -7.15 6.70 7.42
C ARG A 11 -8.13 7.79 7.01
N VAL A 12 -7.71 8.67 6.11
CA VAL A 12 -8.58 9.65 5.46
C VAL A 12 -9.50 8.96 4.46
N THR A 13 -8.95 8.05 3.66
CA THR A 13 -9.72 7.18 2.77
C THR A 13 -9.86 5.81 3.43
N PRO A 14 -11.06 5.30 3.70
CA PRO A 14 -11.22 3.97 4.28
C PRO A 14 -10.47 2.86 3.52
N PHE A 15 -10.01 1.83 4.24
CA PHE A 15 -9.48 0.61 3.60
C PHE A 15 -10.62 -0.36 3.40
N LEU A 16 -10.84 -0.73 2.13
CA LEU A 16 -11.83 -1.71 1.72
C LEU A 16 -11.11 -2.85 1.01
N ASP A 17 -11.51 -4.08 1.30
CA ASP A 17 -10.93 -5.27 0.69
C ASP A 17 -12.05 -6.17 0.16
N VAL A 18 -12.04 -6.42 -1.14
CA VAL A 18 -13.04 -7.27 -1.80
C VAL A 18 -12.52 -8.71 -1.79
N ARG A 19 -13.25 -9.60 -1.14
CA ARG A 19 -12.91 -11.02 -1.05
C ARG A 19 -13.92 -11.88 -1.79
N ASP A 20 -13.41 -12.68 -2.69
CA ASP A 20 -14.15 -13.80 -3.27
C ASP A 20 -14.26 -14.91 -2.21
N ARG A 21 -15.48 -15.19 -1.76
CA ARG A 21 -15.80 -16.34 -0.89
C ARG A 21 -16.76 -17.31 -1.61
N THR A 22 -16.65 -17.44 -2.94
CA THR A 22 -17.44 -18.38 -3.74
C THR A 22 -17.38 -19.80 -3.14
N PRO A 23 -18.53 -20.49 -2.99
CA PRO A 23 -19.83 -20.16 -3.59
C PRO A 23 -20.70 -19.17 -2.76
N ALA A 24 -20.26 -18.77 -1.57
CA ALA A 24 -21.13 -18.08 -0.60
C ALA A 24 -21.48 -16.63 -0.98
N ALA A 25 -20.52 -15.83 -1.47
CA ALA A 25 -20.71 -14.49 -2.08
C ALA A 25 -19.35 -13.79 -2.30
N ILE A 26 -19.35 -12.71 -3.09
CA ILE A 26 -18.33 -11.65 -2.97
C ILE A 26 -18.64 -10.85 -1.70
N THR A 27 -17.66 -10.74 -0.81
CA THR A 27 -17.78 -10.00 0.45
C THR A 27 -16.88 -8.76 0.41
N LEU A 28 -17.45 -7.60 0.70
CA LEU A 28 -16.69 -6.39 0.98
C LEU A 28 -16.33 -6.37 2.47
N LEU A 29 -15.04 -6.34 2.78
CA LEU A 29 -14.55 -6.12 4.14
C LEU A 29 -14.27 -4.62 4.29
N ASP A 30 -15.03 -3.96 5.15
CA ASP A 30 -14.85 -2.55 5.49
C ASP A 30 -14.12 -2.40 6.82
N PHE A 31 -12.94 -1.77 6.77
CA PHE A 31 -12.10 -1.52 7.95
C PHE A 31 -12.21 -0.07 8.45
N SER A 32 -13.13 0.74 7.93
CA SER A 32 -13.34 2.14 8.33
C SER A 32 -13.56 2.33 9.83
N ARG A 33 -14.10 1.32 10.50
CA ARG A 33 -14.39 1.32 11.94
C ARG A 33 -13.48 0.37 12.74
N LEU A 34 -12.46 -0.21 12.11
CA LEU A 34 -11.51 -1.04 12.85
C LEU A 34 -10.72 -0.15 13.82
N ASP A 35 -10.72 -0.56 15.08
CA ASP A 35 -9.90 0.01 16.13
C ASP A 35 -8.72 -0.92 16.39
N PHE A 36 -7.51 -0.37 16.32
CA PHE A 36 -6.30 -1.09 16.68
C PHE A 36 -6.08 -0.97 18.19
N PRO A 37 -5.96 -2.09 18.93
CA PRO A 37 -5.85 -2.05 20.39
C PRO A 37 -4.50 -1.48 20.87
N GLY A 38 -3.47 -1.55 20.03
CA GLY A 38 -2.15 -1.01 20.31
C GLY A 38 -1.96 0.42 19.83
N ARG A 39 -0.72 0.88 19.87
CA ARG A 39 -0.32 2.19 19.34
C ARG A 39 0.13 2.04 17.90
N LEU A 40 -0.60 2.62 16.97
CA LEU A 40 -0.34 2.46 15.53
C LEU A 40 1.03 2.96 15.08
N ASN A 41 1.57 3.97 15.77
CA ASN A 41 2.89 4.51 15.48
C ASN A 41 4.03 3.70 16.11
N VAL A 42 3.76 2.69 16.96
CA VAL A 42 4.82 1.86 17.54
C VAL A 42 5.07 0.69 16.60
N CYS A 43 5.98 0.89 15.63
CA CYS A 43 6.30 -0.09 14.59
C CYS A 43 6.69 -1.47 15.15
N GLU A 44 7.34 -1.48 16.32
CA GLU A 44 7.79 -2.69 17.01
C GLU A 44 6.66 -3.55 17.59
N THR A 45 5.41 -3.09 17.51
CA THR A 45 4.24 -3.94 17.75
C THR A 45 4.18 -5.11 16.76
N CYS A 46 4.74 -4.96 15.55
CA CYS A 46 4.77 -6.01 14.53
C CYS A 46 6.16 -6.25 13.91
N HIS A 47 6.98 -5.21 13.78
CA HIS A 47 8.30 -5.31 13.18
C HIS A 47 9.39 -5.56 14.23
N ILE A 48 10.43 -6.31 13.86
CA ILE A 48 11.61 -6.46 14.71
C ILE A 48 12.39 -5.14 14.70
N SER A 49 12.99 -4.77 15.83
CA SER A 49 13.82 -3.55 15.91
C SER A 49 14.86 -3.51 14.80
N GLY A 50 15.00 -2.35 14.14
CA GLY A 50 15.92 -2.13 13.02
C GLY A 50 15.43 -2.64 11.65
N THR A 51 14.26 -3.29 11.54
CA THR A 51 13.78 -3.89 10.27
C THR A 51 12.77 -3.04 9.47
N TYR A 52 12.43 -1.84 9.97
CA TYR A 52 11.35 -1.01 9.42
C TYR A 52 11.80 0.40 8.97
N GLY A 53 13.12 0.65 8.91
CA GLY A 53 13.68 1.93 8.46
C GLY A 53 13.90 2.06 6.94
N SER A 54 13.72 0.97 6.18
CA SER A 54 13.88 0.95 4.73
C SER A 54 13.06 -0.16 4.08
N VAL A 55 13.06 -0.19 2.75
CA VAL A 55 12.50 -1.28 1.97
C VAL A 55 13.64 -2.10 1.35
N PRO A 56 13.58 -3.45 1.38
CA PRO A 56 14.60 -4.30 0.78
C PRO A 56 14.82 -4.03 -0.71
N ALA A 57 16.06 -4.22 -1.17
CA ALA A 57 16.38 -4.18 -2.59
C ALA A 57 15.56 -5.22 -3.37
N GLY A 58 15.02 -4.84 -4.53
CA GLY A 58 14.18 -5.72 -5.34
C GLY A 58 12.76 -5.92 -4.81
N ALA A 59 12.33 -5.16 -3.79
CA ALA A 59 10.95 -5.20 -3.33
C ALA A 59 9.97 -4.91 -4.47
N LEU A 60 8.91 -5.72 -4.53
CA LEU A 60 7.88 -5.60 -5.54
C LEU A 60 6.83 -4.55 -5.13
N PRO A 61 6.18 -3.90 -6.10
CA PRO A 61 5.09 -2.99 -5.80
C PRO A 61 3.92 -3.72 -5.15
N SER A 62 3.15 -3.01 -4.34
CA SER A 62 1.88 -3.52 -3.83
C SER A 62 0.82 -3.44 -4.94
N THR A 63 0.29 -4.58 -5.35
CA THR A 63 -0.87 -4.65 -6.25
C THR A 63 -2.14 -4.40 -5.45
N GLN A 64 -2.87 -3.36 -5.83
CA GLN A 64 -4.15 -2.98 -5.23
C GLN A 64 -5.33 -3.63 -5.96
N GLU A 65 -5.24 -3.68 -7.29
CA GLU A 65 -6.24 -4.30 -8.15
C GLU A 65 -5.55 -4.94 -9.35
N SER A 66 -5.91 -6.19 -9.65
CA SER A 66 -5.45 -6.86 -10.86
C SER A 66 -6.45 -6.61 -11.97
N ILE A 67 -5.97 -6.08 -13.10
CA ILE A 67 -6.83 -5.72 -14.23
C ILE A 67 -6.20 -6.22 -15.52
N ASN A 68 -6.77 -7.26 -16.13
CA ASN A 68 -6.41 -7.73 -17.46
C ASN A 68 -7.44 -7.24 -18.50
N ALA A 69 -7.18 -7.49 -19.79
CA ALA A 69 -8.05 -7.04 -20.87
C ALA A 69 -9.49 -7.56 -20.75
N ALA A 70 -9.68 -8.82 -20.32
CA ALA A 70 -11.00 -9.42 -20.16
C ALA A 70 -11.80 -8.77 -19.01
N PHE A 71 -11.15 -8.46 -17.89
CA PHE A 71 -11.78 -7.78 -16.76
C PHE A 71 -12.10 -6.32 -17.07
N ALA A 72 -11.20 -5.62 -17.79
CA ALA A 72 -11.43 -4.27 -18.26
C ALA A 72 -12.60 -4.18 -19.26
N ALA A 73 -12.75 -5.19 -20.14
CA ALA A 73 -13.85 -5.25 -21.09
C ALA A 73 -15.20 -5.58 -20.42
N THR A 74 -15.20 -6.55 -19.49
CA THR A 74 -16.41 -6.99 -18.79
C THR A 74 -16.11 -7.35 -17.33
N VAL A 75 -16.64 -6.54 -16.41
CA VAL A 75 -16.48 -6.71 -14.97
C VAL A 75 -17.34 -7.88 -14.48
N THR A 76 -16.73 -9.05 -14.31
CA THR A 76 -17.36 -10.24 -13.74
C THR A 76 -16.46 -10.90 -12.69
N PRO A 77 -17.01 -11.68 -11.73
CA PRO A 77 -16.21 -12.42 -10.76
C PRO A 77 -15.22 -13.38 -11.43
N ALA A 78 -15.64 -14.05 -12.51
CA ALA A 78 -14.79 -14.95 -13.29
C ALA A 78 -13.60 -14.21 -13.93
N ASN A 79 -13.84 -13.05 -14.53
CA ASN A 79 -12.78 -12.24 -15.14
C ASN A 79 -11.86 -11.62 -14.08
N ALA A 80 -12.40 -11.17 -12.95
CA ALA A 80 -11.60 -10.68 -11.81
C ALA A 80 -10.65 -11.78 -11.28
N LYS A 81 -11.15 -13.02 -11.15
CA LYS A 81 -10.35 -14.19 -10.75
C LYS A 81 -9.27 -14.50 -11.79
N ALA A 82 -9.62 -14.53 -13.07
CA ALA A 82 -8.67 -14.75 -14.16
C ALA A 82 -7.58 -13.67 -14.20
N SER A 83 -7.92 -12.42 -13.90
CA SER A 83 -6.97 -11.30 -13.88
C SER A 83 -5.86 -11.45 -12.85
N ARG A 84 -6.08 -12.24 -11.79
CA ARG A 84 -5.10 -12.44 -10.70
C ARG A 84 -4.07 -13.53 -11.00
N LEU A 85 -4.22 -14.25 -12.12
CA LEU A 85 -3.34 -15.36 -12.48
C LEU A 85 -1.97 -14.91 -13.00
N SER A 86 -1.86 -13.65 -13.41
CA SER A 86 -0.60 -13.05 -13.86
C SER A 86 -0.58 -11.56 -13.55
N ASN A 87 0.62 -10.97 -13.51
CA ASN A 87 0.77 -9.52 -13.46
C ASN A 87 0.35 -8.92 -14.80
N ASN A 88 -0.45 -7.86 -14.78
CA ASN A 88 -0.90 -7.16 -15.98
C ASN A 88 -0.33 -5.73 -16.02
N PRO A 89 -0.02 -5.19 -17.21
CA PRO A 89 0.41 -3.79 -17.35
C PRO A 89 -0.59 -2.79 -16.78
N THR A 90 -1.88 -3.15 -16.78
CA THR A 90 -3.00 -2.33 -16.31
C THR A 90 -3.36 -2.55 -14.84
N ASP A 91 -2.65 -3.43 -14.11
CA ASP A 91 -2.86 -3.57 -12.67
C ASP A 91 -2.68 -2.22 -11.97
N VAL A 92 -3.55 -1.92 -11.00
CA VAL A 92 -3.38 -0.74 -10.15
C VAL A 92 -2.37 -1.08 -9.06
N VAL A 93 -1.25 -0.38 -9.04
CA VAL A 93 -0.13 -0.64 -8.13
C VAL A 93 0.29 0.61 -7.36
N THR A 94 1.00 0.39 -6.26
CA THR A 94 1.74 1.42 -5.51
C THR A 94 3.19 0.96 -5.33
N SER A 95 4.14 1.87 -5.54
CA SER A 95 5.58 1.57 -5.45
C SER A 95 5.97 1.13 -4.03
N PRO A 96 7.04 0.33 -3.89
CA PRO A 96 7.32 -0.41 -2.65
C PRO A 96 7.46 0.46 -1.38
N PHE A 97 8.23 1.55 -1.44
CA PHE A 97 8.43 2.43 -0.30
C PHE A 97 7.18 3.23 0.01
N ALA A 98 6.56 3.85 -1.00
CA ALA A 98 5.32 4.60 -0.81
C ALA A 98 4.18 3.73 -0.29
N ALA A 99 4.10 2.46 -0.69
CA ALA A 99 3.08 1.52 -0.21
C ALA A 99 3.15 1.29 1.31
N ALA A 100 4.34 1.31 1.90
CA ALA A 100 4.51 1.17 3.34
C ALA A 100 3.92 2.37 4.10
N CYS A 101 4.10 3.57 3.55
CA CYS A 101 3.75 4.84 4.20
C CYS A 101 2.30 5.26 3.92
N VAL A 102 1.85 5.18 2.67
CA VAL A 102 0.53 5.67 2.23
C VAL A 102 -0.62 4.82 2.77
N ALA A 103 -0.33 3.62 3.27
CA ALA A 103 -1.32 2.79 3.92
C ALA A 103 -1.86 3.40 5.22
N CYS A 104 -1.07 4.24 5.90
CA CYS A 104 -1.47 4.99 7.10
C CYS A 104 -1.58 6.50 6.82
N HIS A 105 -0.67 7.05 6.00
CA HIS A 105 -0.59 8.47 5.66
C HIS A 105 -1.14 8.75 4.26
N ASP A 106 -2.46 8.85 4.14
CA ASP A 106 -3.15 8.86 2.85
C ASP A 106 -3.83 10.17 2.49
N SER A 107 -3.51 11.27 3.18
CA SER A 107 -4.02 12.59 2.78
C SER A 107 -3.48 13.01 1.40
N ALA A 108 -4.25 13.85 0.69
CA ALA A 108 -3.86 14.30 -0.65
C ALA A 108 -2.49 15.02 -0.66
N VAL A 109 -2.22 15.86 0.35
CA VAL A 109 -0.95 16.58 0.49
C VAL A 109 0.22 15.61 0.66
N VAL A 110 0.04 14.57 1.50
CA VAL A 110 1.10 13.58 1.70
C VAL A 110 1.34 12.75 0.44
N GLN A 111 0.27 12.33 -0.27
CA GLN A 111 0.41 11.63 -1.54
C GLN A 111 1.13 12.49 -2.59
N SER A 112 0.88 13.80 -2.61
CA SER A 112 1.60 14.73 -3.49
C SER A 112 3.09 14.80 -3.13
N HIS A 113 3.42 14.87 -1.83
CA HIS A 113 4.81 14.85 -1.36
C HIS A 113 5.53 13.57 -1.81
N MET A 114 4.91 12.41 -1.59
CA MET A 114 5.48 11.12 -1.99
C MET A 114 5.74 11.06 -3.51
N LYS A 115 4.79 11.52 -4.34
CA LYS A 115 4.94 11.55 -5.80
C LYS A 115 6.08 12.48 -6.25
N ALA A 116 6.25 13.62 -5.58
CA ALA A 116 7.31 14.58 -5.90
C ALA A 116 8.71 14.07 -5.54
N THR A 117 8.85 13.24 -4.50
CA THR A 117 10.14 12.71 -4.05
C THR A 117 10.45 11.38 -4.73
N GLY A 118 11.21 11.42 -5.83
CA GLY A 118 11.67 10.21 -6.52
C GLY A 118 10.58 9.45 -7.27
N SER A 119 9.55 10.15 -7.76
CA SER A 119 8.53 9.59 -8.66
C SER A 119 7.76 8.38 -8.10
N ALA A 120 7.46 8.39 -6.81
CA ALA A 120 6.66 7.32 -6.22
C ALA A 120 5.34 7.14 -6.98
N THR A 121 5.01 5.89 -7.28
CA THR A 121 3.77 5.52 -7.95
C THR A 121 2.71 5.23 -6.89
N ILE A 122 1.59 5.95 -6.89
CA ILE A 122 0.50 5.73 -5.93
C ILE A 122 -0.81 5.51 -6.70
N LYS A 123 -1.36 4.30 -6.57
CA LYS A 123 -2.60 3.85 -7.22
C LYS A 123 -2.65 4.21 -8.71
N ALA A 124 -1.62 3.80 -9.45
CA ALA A 124 -1.55 3.99 -10.90
C ALA A 124 -1.28 2.66 -11.61
N ALA A 125 -1.35 2.67 -12.95
CA ALA A 125 -1.12 1.47 -13.75
C ALA A 125 0.31 0.93 -13.54
N ARG A 126 0.47 -0.40 -13.54
CA ARG A 126 1.78 -1.06 -13.43
C ARG A 126 2.73 -0.61 -14.53
N SER A 127 2.23 -0.35 -15.74
CA SER A 127 3.02 0.16 -16.85
C SER A 127 3.64 1.55 -16.60
N SER A 128 3.10 2.35 -15.67
CA SER A 128 3.68 3.63 -15.29
C SER A 128 4.66 3.55 -14.12
N LEU A 129 4.83 2.37 -13.51
CA LEU A 129 5.78 2.17 -12.42
C LEU A 129 7.21 2.25 -12.95
N VAL A 130 8.04 3.06 -12.31
CA VAL A 130 9.49 3.09 -12.55
C VAL A 130 10.21 2.52 -11.33
N PRO A 131 10.62 1.24 -11.34
CA PRO A 131 11.25 0.60 -10.18
C PRO A 131 12.53 1.32 -9.73
N GLY A 132 12.77 1.37 -8.42
CA GLY A 132 14.02 1.87 -7.85
C GLY A 132 14.23 3.39 -7.91
N THR A 133 13.21 4.17 -8.25
CA THR A 133 13.31 5.64 -8.33
C THR A 133 13.04 6.36 -7.02
N GLU A 134 12.40 5.69 -6.06
CA GLU A 134 12.01 6.29 -4.77
C GLU A 134 13.23 6.74 -3.96
N GLN A 135 13.23 8.02 -3.56
CA GLN A 135 14.32 8.62 -2.77
C GLN A 135 13.95 8.80 -1.29
N CYS A 136 12.92 8.09 -0.81
CA CYS A 136 12.35 8.28 0.52
C CYS A 136 13.40 8.11 1.63
N ALA A 137 14.27 7.10 1.52
CA ALA A 137 15.32 6.80 2.51
C ALA A 137 16.36 7.91 2.68
N PHE A 138 16.47 8.86 1.73
CA PHE A 138 17.36 10.00 1.85
C PHE A 138 16.97 10.90 3.03
N CYS A 139 15.66 11.08 3.27
CA CYS A 139 15.12 11.89 4.37
C CYS A 139 14.58 11.03 5.51
N HIS A 140 13.98 9.89 5.19
CA HIS A 140 13.25 9.02 6.13
C HIS A 140 14.03 7.80 6.61
N GLY A 141 15.25 7.57 6.09
CA GLY A 141 16.09 6.46 6.53
C GLY A 141 16.73 6.69 7.91
N PRO A 142 17.39 5.66 8.47
CA PRO A 142 18.10 5.77 9.75
C PRO A 142 19.13 6.90 9.77
N GLY A 143 19.12 7.71 10.83
CA GLY A 143 20.03 8.85 11.04
C GLY A 143 19.76 10.06 10.13
N LYS A 144 18.63 10.10 9.42
CA LYS A 144 18.26 11.22 8.54
C LYS A 144 17.34 12.21 9.24
N ILE A 145 17.14 13.36 8.60
CA ILE A 145 16.44 14.52 9.21
C ILE A 145 15.01 14.22 9.67
N VAL A 146 14.35 13.25 9.04
CA VAL A 146 13.00 12.77 9.38
C VAL A 146 12.97 11.25 9.49
N ASP A 147 14.00 10.69 10.14
CA ASP A 147 14.15 9.25 10.44
C ASP A 147 12.86 8.65 11.02
N VAL A 148 12.34 7.62 10.34
CA VAL A 148 11.10 6.93 10.72
C VAL A 148 11.19 6.35 12.13
N THR A 149 12.34 5.81 12.52
CA THR A 149 12.55 5.22 13.85
C THR A 149 12.46 6.27 14.95
N VAL A 150 12.90 7.51 14.70
CA VAL A 150 12.82 8.61 15.67
C VAL A 150 11.41 9.22 15.69
N MET A 151 10.83 9.46 14.52
CA MET A 151 9.54 10.14 14.40
C MET A 151 8.36 9.31 14.91
N HIS A 152 8.51 7.97 14.92
CA HIS A 152 7.47 7.04 15.35
C HIS A 152 7.72 6.43 16.74
N ASN A 153 8.88 6.65 17.37
CA ASN A 153 9.20 6.15 18.72
C ASN A 153 8.56 6.97 19.86
N LYS A 154 7.26 7.24 19.75
CA LYS A 154 6.49 7.83 20.84
C LYS A 154 5.64 6.78 21.47
#